data_AF-M9LL17-F1
#
_entry.id   AF-M9LL17-F1
#
_cell.length_a   1.000
_cell.length_b   1.000
_cell.length_c   1.000
_cell.angle_alpha   90.00
_cell.angle_beta   90.00
_cell.angle_gamma   90.00
#
_symmetry.space_group_name_H-M   'P 1'
#
loop_
_entity.id
_entity.type
_entity.pdbx_description
1 polymer ?
#
loop_
_entity_poly.entity_id
_entity_poly.type
_entity_poly.pdbx_seq_one_letter_code
_entity_poly.pdbx_strand_id
1 'polypeptide(L)'
;TEFDDMVINGDLNSRYAYGGAFLAELIPLGKPGKLGKLDKLTGKGLLPGEGNVGTYKQLIKQGTAFDNITPHHMPSAGKMKQAGVGRNDGISMNMEQPHPGTGGRHRDTYTYGLSGKKLDGYLNLNYRDALANDIMDARRIYMRDGLYTPEIRQGLQNTIQMNKDVYPNLFGK
;
A
#
# COMPACT_ATOMS: atom_id res chain seq x y z
N THR A 1 -9.32 10.12 -12.73
CA THR A 1 -10.30 9.28 -13.45
C THR A 1 -9.64 8.04 -14.04
N GLU A 2 -8.80 8.10 -15.08
CA GLU A 2 -8.17 6.88 -15.64
C GLU A 2 -7.09 6.25 -14.75
N PHE A 3 -6.19 7.05 -14.17
CA PHE A 3 -5.14 6.54 -13.26
C PHE A 3 -5.73 5.88 -12.01
N ASP A 4 -6.76 6.51 -11.45
CA ASP A 4 -7.42 6.03 -10.23
C ASP A 4 -8.14 4.71 -10.52
N ASP A 5 -8.84 4.63 -11.66
CA ASP A 5 -9.52 3.42 -12.10
C ASP A 5 -8.52 2.29 -12.40
N MET A 6 -7.39 2.59 -13.04
CA MET A 6 -6.32 1.62 -13.27
C MET A 6 -5.78 1.02 -11.96
N VAL A 7 -5.52 1.85 -10.97
CA VAL A 7 -4.93 1.41 -9.69
C VAL A 7 -5.96 0.66 -8.83
N ILE A 8 -7.21 1.13 -8.81
CA ILE A 8 -8.27 0.59 -7.93
C ILE A 8 -9.01 -0.60 -8.56
N ASN A 9 -9.29 -0.57 -9.85
CA ASN A 9 -10.12 -1.55 -10.56
C ASN A 9 -9.36 -2.30 -11.67
N GLY A 10 -8.24 -1.78 -12.17
CA GLY A 10 -7.47 -2.39 -13.26
C GLY A 10 -6.95 -3.80 -12.94
N ASP A 11 -6.67 -4.56 -14.00
CA ASP A 11 -6.05 -5.88 -13.91
C ASP A 11 -4.63 -5.76 -13.32
N LEU A 12 -4.40 -6.49 -12.22
CA LEU A 12 -3.13 -6.53 -11.51
C LEU A 12 -1.98 -7.12 -12.35
N ASN A 13 -2.30 -7.83 -13.45
CA ASN A 13 -1.37 -8.45 -14.40
C ASN A 13 -1.20 -7.67 -15.72
N SER A 14 -1.90 -6.55 -15.91
CA SER A 14 -1.83 -5.77 -17.15
C SER A 14 -0.46 -5.12 -17.32
N ARG A 15 0.20 -5.45 -18.45
CA ARG A 15 1.49 -4.88 -18.88
C ARG A 15 1.46 -3.37 -19.14
N TYR A 16 0.29 -2.74 -19.14
CA TYR A 16 0.14 -1.28 -19.29
C TYR A 16 0.33 -0.49 -17.98
N ALA A 17 0.53 -1.16 -16.84
CA ALA A 17 0.73 -0.49 -15.55
C ALA A 17 2.16 0.06 -15.33
N TYR A 18 3.07 -0.07 -16.30
CA TYR A 18 4.50 0.19 -16.10
C TYR A 18 5.09 1.09 -17.19
N GLY A 19 5.12 2.40 -16.90
CA GLY A 19 5.94 3.41 -17.59
C GLY A 19 7.34 3.58 -16.98
N GLY A 20 7.84 2.58 -16.26
CA GLY A 20 9.16 2.60 -15.65
C GLY A 20 9.59 1.16 -15.35
N ALA A 21 10.74 0.76 -15.88
CA ALA A 21 11.27 -0.59 -15.83
C ALA A 21 11.29 -1.16 -14.40
N PHE A 22 10.33 -2.04 -14.09
CA PHE A 22 10.50 -3.01 -13.03
C PHE A 22 10.94 -4.33 -13.67
N LEU A 23 12.10 -4.80 -13.23
CA LEU A 23 12.65 -6.12 -13.52
C LEU A 23 11.54 -7.16 -13.38
N ALA A 24 11.16 -7.74 -14.53
CA ALA A 24 10.43 -8.98 -14.56
C ALA A 24 11.36 -10.06 -14.00
N GLU A 25 11.31 -10.28 -12.70
CA GLU A 25 11.53 -11.63 -12.20
C GLU A 25 10.24 -12.37 -12.58
N LEU A 26 10.24 -12.94 -13.80
CA LEU A 26 9.28 -13.96 -14.18
C LEU A 26 9.37 -15.02 -13.07
N ILE A 27 8.34 -15.11 -12.22
CA ILE A 27 8.01 -16.40 -11.63
C ILE A 27 7.75 -17.29 -12.84
N PRO A 28 8.60 -18.30 -13.14
CA PRO A 28 8.34 -19.15 -14.27
C PRO A 28 6.98 -19.80 -14.02
N LEU A 29 6.12 -19.80 -15.05
CA LEU A 29 4.87 -20.55 -15.04
C LEU A 29 5.21 -22.02 -14.76
N GLY A 30 5.21 -22.38 -13.47
CA GLY A 30 5.22 -23.74 -13.03
C GLY A 30 3.94 -24.37 -13.52
N LYS A 31 4.09 -25.50 -14.21
CA LYS A 31 3.03 -26.46 -14.57
C LYS A 31 1.95 -26.54 -13.47
N PRO A 32 0.68 -26.86 -13.78
CA PRO A 32 -0.39 -26.96 -12.79
C PRO A 32 -0.05 -28.08 -11.78
N GLY A 33 0.72 -27.71 -10.77
CA GLY A 33 1.03 -28.51 -9.61
C GLY A 33 -0.17 -28.41 -8.69
N LYS A 34 -0.56 -29.56 -8.14
CA LYS A 34 -1.57 -29.69 -7.07
C LYS A 34 -1.61 -28.42 -6.21
N LEU A 35 -2.79 -27.80 -6.09
CA LEU A 35 -3.05 -26.76 -5.10
C LEU A 35 -2.40 -27.24 -3.79
N GLY A 36 -1.28 -26.60 -3.44
CA GLY A 36 -0.67 -26.76 -2.14
C GLY A 36 -1.74 -26.45 -1.12
N LYS A 37 -1.76 -27.21 -0.02
CA LYS A 37 -2.70 -27.03 1.07
C LYS A 37 -2.86 -25.54 1.34
N LEU A 38 -4.13 -25.12 1.30
CA LEU A 38 -4.59 -23.82 1.76
C LEU A 38 -4.19 -23.73 3.24
N ASP A 39 -2.97 -23.29 3.52
CA ASP A 39 -2.49 -23.09 4.88
C ASP A 39 -3.43 -22.05 5.49
N LYS A 40 -4.27 -22.54 6.41
CA LYS A 40 -5.26 -21.82 7.21
C LYS A 40 -5.39 -20.33 6.86
N LEU A 41 -6.46 -19.99 6.14
CA LEU A 41 -7.16 -18.71 6.33
C LEU A 41 -7.44 -18.58 7.84
N THR A 42 -6.51 -18.04 8.61
CA THR A 42 -6.74 -17.67 9.99
C THR A 42 -7.63 -16.43 9.94
N GLY A 43 -8.93 -16.66 9.85
CA GLY A 43 -9.95 -15.63 9.77
C GLY A 43 -9.80 -14.61 10.90
N LYS A 44 -9.39 -13.41 10.54
CA LYS A 44 -9.74 -12.19 11.24
C LYS A 44 -10.24 -11.21 10.18
N GLY A 45 -11.46 -10.71 10.36
CA GLY A 45 -11.97 -9.62 9.56
C GLY A 45 -11.12 -8.36 9.76
N LEU A 46 -11.52 -7.27 9.11
CA LEU A 46 -10.88 -5.98 9.32
C LEU A 46 -10.90 -5.59 10.80
N LEU A 47 -9.77 -5.06 11.27
CA LEU A 47 -9.71 -4.47 12.60
C LEU A 47 -10.48 -3.14 12.64
N PRO A 48 -11.05 -2.73 13.78
CA PRO A 48 -11.69 -1.42 13.91
C PRO A 48 -10.75 -0.28 13.50
N GLY A 49 -11.08 0.43 12.43
CA GLY A 49 -10.28 1.54 11.91
C GLY A 49 -9.19 1.15 10.91
N GLU A 50 -9.11 -0.12 10.52
CA GLU A 50 -8.32 -0.55 9.37
C GLU A 50 -8.93 0.00 8.08
N GLY A 51 -8.09 0.55 7.19
CA GLY A 51 -8.55 1.30 6.01
C GLY A 51 -8.80 2.79 6.24
N ASN A 52 -8.78 3.28 7.49
CA ASN A 52 -8.86 4.73 7.76
C ASN A 52 -7.65 5.47 7.18
N VAL A 53 -7.90 6.67 6.67
CA VAL A 53 -6.90 7.50 5.97
C VAL A 53 -6.73 8.83 6.67
N GLY A 54 -5.50 9.31 6.73
CA GLY A 54 -5.15 10.63 7.22
C GLY A 54 -3.66 10.90 7.11
N THR A 55 -3.20 12.02 7.63
CA THR A 55 -1.76 12.18 7.87
C THR A 55 -1.32 11.21 8.95
N TYR A 56 -0.05 10.80 8.93
CA TYR A 56 0.51 9.92 9.95
C TYR A 56 0.25 10.45 11.37
N LYS A 57 0.40 11.76 11.59
CA LYS A 57 0.14 12.39 12.89
C LYS A 57 -1.33 12.28 13.32
N GLN A 58 -2.27 12.45 12.39
CA GLN A 58 -3.70 12.33 12.68
C GLN A 58 -4.05 10.90 13.10
N LEU A 59 -3.58 9.91 12.35
CA LEU A 59 -3.88 8.50 12.63
C LEU A 59 -3.24 8.02 13.93
N ILE A 60 -2.00 8.43 14.24
CA ILE A 60 -1.37 8.13 15.54
C ILE A 60 -2.13 8.78 16.70
N LYS A 61 -2.67 9.99 16.53
CA LYS A 61 -3.46 10.67 17.57
C LYS A 61 -4.82 9.99 17.80
N GLN A 62 -5.41 9.41 16.76
CA GLN A 62 -6.69 8.71 16.81
C GLN A 62 -6.56 7.24 17.24
N GLY A 63 -5.37 6.66 17.09
CA GLY A 63 -5.06 5.28 17.45
C GLY A 63 -5.17 5.03 18.95
N THR A 64 -5.37 3.75 19.30
CA THR A 64 -5.43 3.29 20.68
C THR A 64 -4.25 2.36 20.95
N ALA A 65 -3.70 2.37 22.16
CA ALA A 65 -2.65 1.43 22.52
C ALA A 65 -3.13 -0.02 22.30
N PHE A 66 -2.29 -0.84 21.66
CA PHE A 66 -2.55 -2.27 21.39
C PHE A 66 -3.76 -2.56 20.48
N ASP A 67 -4.17 -1.60 19.64
CA ASP A 67 -5.22 -1.79 18.64
C ASP A 67 -4.81 -2.70 17.45
N ASN A 68 -3.53 -3.08 17.39
CA ASN A 68 -2.94 -3.88 16.31
C ASN A 68 -3.05 -3.23 14.93
N ILE A 69 -3.12 -1.91 14.87
CA ILE A 69 -3.13 -1.15 13.62
C ILE A 69 -1.89 -0.26 13.57
N THR A 70 -1.35 -0.04 12.37
CA THR A 70 -0.29 0.94 12.15
C THR A 70 -0.55 1.70 10.85
N PRO A 71 -0.41 3.04 10.86
CA PRO A 71 -0.49 3.83 9.63
C PRO A 71 0.66 3.51 8.68
N HIS A 72 0.34 3.07 7.47
CA HIS A 72 1.28 2.87 6.38
C HIS A 72 1.33 4.09 5.46
N HIS A 73 2.50 4.70 5.27
CA HIS A 73 2.70 5.82 4.35
C HIS A 73 2.58 5.39 2.88
N MET A 74 1.75 6.10 2.10
CA MET A 74 1.58 5.87 0.67
C MET A 74 1.47 7.22 -0.08
N PRO A 75 2.53 7.72 -0.74
CA PRO A 75 3.85 7.09 -0.90
C PRO A 75 4.62 6.93 0.41
N SER A 76 5.62 6.03 0.44
CA SER A 76 6.46 5.84 1.62
C SER A 76 7.08 7.14 2.15
N ALA A 77 7.32 7.19 3.46
CA ALA A 77 7.92 8.36 4.10
C ALA A 77 9.28 8.76 3.49
N GLY A 78 10.05 7.78 3.01
CA GLY A 78 11.31 8.03 2.31
C GLY A 78 11.13 8.80 1.01
N LYS A 79 10.09 8.48 0.22
CA LYS A 79 9.77 9.20 -1.01
C LYS A 79 9.29 10.61 -0.72
N MET A 80 8.37 10.76 0.23
CA MET A 80 7.82 12.06 0.61
C MET A 80 8.90 13.01 1.17
N LYS A 81 9.90 12.47 1.87
CA LYS A 81 11.04 13.24 2.35
C LYS A 81 11.84 13.90 1.21
N GLN A 82 11.92 13.31 0.01
CA GLN A 82 12.59 13.92 -1.14
C GLN A 82 11.92 15.22 -1.60
N ALA A 83 10.63 15.38 -1.31
CA ALA A 83 9.86 16.60 -1.56
C ALA A 83 9.86 17.58 -0.36
N GLY A 84 10.62 17.29 0.70
CA GLY A 84 10.60 18.10 1.93
C GLY A 84 9.39 17.84 2.83
N VAL A 85 8.59 16.81 2.56
CA VAL A 85 7.43 16.46 3.40
C VAL A 85 7.88 15.63 4.60
N GLY A 86 7.54 16.12 5.80
CA GLY A 86 7.86 15.44 7.06
C GLY A 86 7.06 14.16 7.25
N ARG A 87 7.61 13.21 8.02
CA ARG A 87 6.96 11.91 8.32
C ARG A 87 5.55 12.07 8.89
N ASN A 88 5.33 13.09 9.72
CA ASN A 88 4.05 13.35 10.36
C ASN A 88 2.96 13.82 9.39
N ASP A 89 3.37 14.40 8.25
CA ASP A 89 2.49 15.04 7.29
C ASP A 89 2.18 14.13 6.10
N GLY A 90 3.03 13.11 5.86
CA GLY A 90 2.79 12.10 4.83
C GLY A 90 1.45 11.39 5.00
N ILE A 91 0.72 11.25 3.89
CA ILE A 91 -0.58 10.57 3.85
C ILE A 91 -0.37 9.08 4.06
N SER A 92 -1.21 8.51 4.93
CA SER A 92 -1.12 7.12 5.35
C SER A 92 -2.50 6.47 5.42
N MET A 93 -2.53 5.15 5.35
CA MET A 93 -3.72 4.34 5.64
C MET A 93 -3.41 3.37 6.77
N ASN A 94 -4.35 3.21 7.70
CA ASN A 94 -4.27 2.21 8.76
C ASN A 94 -4.30 0.79 8.17
N MET A 95 -3.33 -0.03 8.55
CA MET A 95 -3.24 -1.45 8.17
C MET A 95 -2.95 -2.30 9.41
N GLU A 96 -3.43 -3.55 9.42
CA GLU A 96 -3.13 -4.49 10.50
C GLU A 96 -1.62 -4.66 10.71
N GLN A 97 -1.21 -4.54 11.98
CA GLN A 97 0.10 -4.89 12.47
C GLN A 97 0.00 -5.38 13.93
N PRO A 98 0.00 -6.70 14.18
CA PRO A 98 -0.06 -7.24 15.54
C PRO A 98 1.10 -6.76 16.41
N HIS A 99 0.78 -6.28 17.62
CA HIS A 99 1.75 -5.83 18.62
C HIS A 99 1.30 -6.10 20.07
N PRO A 100 2.09 -6.82 20.89
CA PRO A 100 3.31 -7.54 20.51
C PRO A 100 3.01 -8.69 19.52
N GLY A 101 3.92 -8.97 18.58
CA GLY A 101 3.73 -10.04 17.60
C GLY A 101 4.46 -9.81 16.27
N THR A 102 4.29 -10.77 15.35
CA THR A 102 4.85 -10.79 13.99
C THR A 102 3.74 -10.84 12.94
N GLY A 103 4.08 -10.55 11.67
CA GLY A 103 3.14 -10.58 10.55
C GLY A 103 2.24 -9.35 10.45
N GLY A 104 1.10 -9.48 9.77
CA GLY A 104 0.15 -8.40 9.53
C GLY A 104 0.41 -7.66 8.22
N ARG A 105 -0.68 -7.18 7.62
CA ARG A 105 -0.70 -6.58 6.27
C ARG A 105 0.26 -5.40 6.13
N HIS A 106 0.48 -4.62 7.18
CA HIS A 106 1.46 -3.53 7.17
C HIS A 106 2.89 -4.02 6.89
N ARG A 107 3.30 -5.15 7.48
CA ARG A 107 4.65 -5.72 7.32
C ARG A 107 4.84 -6.43 5.99
N ASP A 108 3.74 -6.81 5.35
CA ASP A 108 3.73 -7.46 4.04
C ASP A 108 3.86 -6.47 2.88
N THR A 109 3.76 -5.16 3.14
CA THR A 109 3.90 -4.14 2.11
C THR A 109 5.32 -4.12 1.53
N TYR A 110 5.43 -3.90 0.22
CA TYR A 110 6.69 -3.80 -0.52
C TYR A 110 7.63 -2.76 0.09
N THR A 111 7.07 -1.65 0.59
CA THR A 111 7.85 -0.55 1.16
C THR A 111 8.23 -0.73 2.62
N TYR A 112 7.73 -1.77 3.29
CA TYR A 112 8.15 -2.09 4.65
C TYR A 112 9.61 -2.53 4.70
N GLY A 113 10.44 -1.77 5.43
CA GLY A 113 11.85 -2.12 5.65
C GLY A 113 12.72 -2.13 4.39
N LEU A 114 12.31 -1.43 3.32
CA LEU A 114 13.08 -1.32 2.08
C LEU A 114 14.52 -0.86 2.33
N SER A 115 15.47 -1.52 1.67
CA SER A 115 16.89 -1.19 1.71
C SER A 115 17.61 -1.57 0.41
N GLY A 116 18.82 -1.04 0.24
CA GLY A 116 19.69 -1.31 -0.91
C GLY A 116 19.05 -0.96 -2.27
N LYS A 117 19.36 -1.75 -3.30
CA LYS A 117 18.91 -1.49 -4.68
C LYS A 117 17.39 -1.37 -4.84
N LYS A 118 16.61 -2.07 -4.03
CA LYS A 118 15.14 -1.99 -4.06
C LYS A 118 14.65 -0.63 -3.57
N LEU A 119 15.26 -0.12 -2.51
CA LEU A 119 14.99 1.24 -2.02
C LEU A 119 15.39 2.27 -3.08
N ASP A 120 16.58 2.14 -3.66
CA ASP A 120 17.05 3.08 -4.70
C ASP A 120 16.10 3.10 -5.90
N GLY A 121 15.69 1.92 -6.39
CA GLY A 121 14.74 1.79 -7.48
C GLY A 121 13.40 2.45 -7.18
N TYR A 122 12.84 2.20 -5.99
CA TYR A 122 11.60 2.81 -5.55
C TYR A 122 11.72 4.34 -5.40
N LEU A 123 12.80 4.83 -4.80
CA LEU A 123 13.05 6.27 -4.63
C LEU A 123 13.24 7.01 -5.96
N ASN A 124 13.67 6.32 -7.02
CA ASN A 124 13.81 6.89 -8.37
C ASN A 124 12.49 6.98 -9.16
N LEU A 125 11.40 6.38 -8.68
CA LEU A 125 10.07 6.54 -9.30
C LEU A 125 9.65 8.01 -9.25
N ASN A 126 8.83 8.47 -10.20
CA ASN A 126 8.12 9.74 -9.99
C ASN A 126 7.05 9.54 -8.89
N TYR A 127 6.54 10.64 -8.33
CA TYR A 127 5.64 10.58 -7.17
C TYR A 127 4.34 9.81 -7.46
N ARG A 128 3.80 9.91 -8.68
CA ARG A 128 2.58 9.22 -9.08
C ARG A 128 2.81 7.72 -9.20
N ASP A 129 3.94 7.31 -9.76
CA ASP A 129 4.30 5.90 -9.87
C ASP A 129 4.60 5.29 -8.49
N ALA A 130 5.22 6.05 -7.58
CA ALA A 130 5.41 5.62 -6.19
C ALA A 130 4.07 5.44 -5.47
N LEU A 131 3.12 6.38 -5.63
CA LEU A 131 1.77 6.26 -5.08
C LEU A 131 1.03 5.05 -5.68
N ALA A 132 1.10 4.85 -7.00
CA ALA A 132 0.48 3.69 -7.65
C ALA A 132 1.07 2.38 -7.14
N ASN A 133 2.40 2.31 -6.98
CA ASN A 133 3.08 1.13 -6.47
C ASN A 133 2.52 0.72 -5.12
N ASP A 134 2.46 1.66 -4.17
CA ASP A 134 2.00 1.39 -2.80
C ASP A 134 0.51 1.02 -2.74
N ILE A 135 -0.35 1.72 -3.51
CA ILE A 135 -1.79 1.42 -3.53
C ILE A 135 -2.04 0.03 -4.14
N MET A 136 -1.37 -0.32 -5.25
CA MET A 136 -1.55 -1.63 -5.88
C MET A 136 -1.03 -2.75 -5.00
N ASP A 137 0.07 -2.51 -4.28
CA ASP A 137 0.62 -3.46 -3.33
C ASP A 137 -0.34 -3.71 -2.15
N ALA A 138 -0.83 -2.64 -1.52
CA ALA A 138 -1.85 -2.75 -0.48
C ALA A 138 -3.12 -3.47 -0.99
N ARG A 139 -3.60 -3.12 -2.19
CA ARG A 139 -4.73 -3.81 -2.84
C ARG A 139 -4.48 -5.31 -3.00
N ARG A 140 -3.29 -5.70 -3.50
CA ARG A 140 -2.91 -7.12 -3.66
C ARG A 140 -2.94 -7.87 -2.33
N ILE A 141 -2.41 -7.26 -1.27
CA ILE A 141 -2.40 -7.83 0.08
C ILE A 141 -3.84 -8.08 0.57
N TYR A 142 -4.72 -7.07 0.50
CA TYR A 142 -6.11 -7.25 0.92
C TYR A 142 -6.88 -8.24 0.03
N MET A 143 -6.62 -8.30 -1.27
CA MET A 143 -7.24 -9.29 -2.16
C MET A 143 -6.78 -10.71 -1.84
N ARG A 144 -5.48 -10.91 -1.59
CA ARG A 144 -4.89 -12.19 -1.18
C ARG A 144 -5.52 -12.70 0.12
N ASP A 145 -5.78 -11.81 1.06
CA ASP A 145 -6.37 -12.14 2.36
C ASP A 145 -7.90 -12.28 2.31
N GLY A 146 -8.54 -12.04 1.16
CA GLY A 146 -10.01 -12.06 1.03
C GLY A 146 -10.72 -10.89 1.69
N LEU A 147 -10.01 -9.80 1.95
CA LEU A 147 -10.45 -8.61 2.70
C LEU A 147 -10.49 -7.33 1.85
N TYR A 148 -10.48 -7.45 0.52
CA TYR A 148 -10.69 -6.30 -0.38
C TYR A 148 -12.18 -5.90 -0.42
N THR A 149 -12.68 -5.40 0.70
CA THR A 149 -14.06 -4.98 0.91
C THR A 149 -14.30 -3.56 0.36
N PRO A 150 -15.57 -3.08 0.28
CA PRO A 150 -15.86 -1.69 -0.06
C PRO A 150 -15.15 -0.67 0.83
N GLU A 151 -14.99 -0.97 2.13
CA GLU A 151 -14.30 -0.10 3.09
C GLU A 151 -12.83 0.06 2.72
N ILE A 152 -12.13 -1.05 2.43
CA ILE A 152 -10.73 -0.99 1.98
C ILE A 152 -10.59 -0.30 0.63
N ARG A 153 -11.49 -0.60 -0.32
CA ARG A 153 -11.50 0.09 -1.61
C ARG A 153 -11.63 1.61 -1.43
N GLN A 154 -12.54 2.04 -0.55
CA GLN A 154 -12.72 3.46 -0.25
C GLN A 154 -11.49 4.05 0.45
N GLY A 155 -10.85 3.32 1.36
CA GLY A 155 -9.59 3.74 1.99
C GLY A 155 -8.47 3.98 0.97
N LEU A 156 -8.29 3.07 0.01
CA LEU A 156 -7.31 3.25 -1.07
C LEU A 156 -7.65 4.46 -1.96
N GLN A 157 -8.92 4.64 -2.32
CA GLN A 157 -9.38 5.81 -3.08
C GLN A 157 -9.15 7.12 -2.32
N ASN A 158 -9.47 7.14 -1.02
CA ASN A 158 -9.27 8.31 -0.15
C ASN A 158 -7.78 8.64 -0.02
N THR A 159 -6.90 7.63 0.04
CA THR A 159 -5.45 7.83 0.06
C THR A 159 -4.97 8.53 -1.21
N ILE A 160 -5.45 8.09 -2.38
CA ILE A 160 -5.12 8.74 -3.65
C ILE A 160 -5.61 10.18 -3.67
N GLN A 161 -6.88 10.40 -3.29
CA GLN A 161 -7.50 11.73 -3.34
C GLN A 161 -6.81 12.70 -2.38
N MET A 162 -6.55 12.29 -1.15
CA MET A 162 -5.90 13.14 -0.14
C MET A 162 -4.47 13.52 -0.55
N ASN A 163 -3.71 12.62 -1.19
CA ASN A 163 -2.40 12.98 -1.74
C ASN A 163 -2.51 14.09 -2.81
N LYS A 164 -3.50 14.01 -3.71
CA LYS A 164 -3.73 15.04 -4.74
C LYS A 164 -4.17 16.37 -4.13
N ASP A 165 -5.02 16.34 -3.12
CA ASP A 165 -5.57 17.54 -2.49
C ASP A 165 -4.51 18.26 -1.65
N VAL A 166 -3.71 17.51 -0.88
CA VAL A 166 -2.70 18.08 0.02
C VAL A 166 -1.41 18.43 -0.71
N TYR A 167 -1.03 17.65 -1.73
CA TYR A 167 0.22 17.83 -2.48
C TYR A 167 -0.03 17.89 -4.00
N PRO A 168 -0.82 18.86 -4.49
CA PRO A 168 -1.19 18.94 -5.91
C PRO A 168 0.01 19.09 -6.84
N ASN A 169 1.10 19.72 -6.40
CA ASN A 169 2.32 19.84 -7.21
C ASN A 169 3.05 18.51 -7.43
N LEU A 170 2.81 17.50 -6.59
CA LEU A 170 3.44 16.19 -6.69
C LEU A 170 2.54 15.17 -7.41
N PHE A 171 1.21 15.28 -7.24
CA PHE A 171 0.25 14.27 -7.70
C PHE A 171 -0.84 14.80 -8.63
N GLY A 172 -0.95 16.12 -8.80
CA GLY A 172 -1.85 16.76 -9.76
C GLY A 172 -1.55 16.33 -11.20
N LYS A 173 -2.59 16.31 -12.04
CA LYS A 173 -2.44 16.42 -13.49
C LYS A 173 -2.60 17.89 -13.85
#